data_AF-A0A359D0M8-F1
#
_entry.id   AF-A0A359D0M8-F1
#
_cell.length_a   1.000
_cell.length_b   1.000
_cell.length_c   1.000
_cell.angle_alpha   90.00
_cell.angle_beta   90.00
_cell.angle_gamma   90.00
#
_symmetry.space_group_name_H-M   'P 1'
#
loop_
_entity.id
_entity.type
_entity.pdbx_description
1 polymer ?
#
loop_
_entity_poly.entity_id
_entity_poly.type
_entity_poly.pdbx_seq_one_letter_code
_entity_poly.pdbx_strand_id
1 'polypeptide(L)'
;MGGNFFHIIKQVSSFIPFQINFRNKKNSVSEGNESRQKSICKYQKKGQKQILFSFLLCLICIPFLYENMEFIDFRPLAGVYSITTKPEFKIKEWFDGNYQVNYEKYIEHNLGLRNILVRIKNQIDYSFFNLSNADKVIVGKEGYLYEKNYIDAYLGNDFVGEAAISDKVRKIKEVQKVLKEKNIDLVVALLPGKASFYPEYIPARFDQSKKISMNYDWILKRSYDAGINVIDLAGYLLSMKQNGQYPLIPKTGIHWSYYGMTFCADTLIKYMENLREIKLPQIEWSENEVSENPRDPDNDLGDLMNLLWDIPFPPLAYPKISFNTDGKVKPKVLIVGDSYYWNLQNAGIIENVFANQDFWYYNHEIYSNRQKQQQTVNEIDFRSEVEKNDFIILLTTDAGTANVGYGFIDKAYEIYGKSKDTVSINKNIQRIKSDPAWMETIRKKAEEKKISIEEMILRDAKWLSEEEAKKK
;
A
#
# COMPACT_ATOMS: atom_id res chain seq x y z
N MET A 1 -14.46 20.79 -20.38
CA MET A 1 -13.17 21.35 -20.84
C MET A 1 -12.93 21.03 -22.33
N GLY A 2 -13.76 21.58 -23.23
CA GLY A 2 -13.63 21.34 -24.69
C GLY A 2 -12.82 22.41 -25.45
N GLY A 3 -12.36 23.47 -24.78
CA GLY A 3 -11.72 24.63 -25.41
C GLY A 3 -10.23 24.46 -25.73
N ASN A 4 -9.49 23.67 -24.95
CA ASN A 4 -8.03 23.56 -25.11
C ASN A 4 -7.58 22.54 -26.17
N PHE A 5 -8.45 21.61 -26.59
CA PHE A 5 -8.14 20.67 -27.67
C PHE A 5 -7.96 21.38 -29.02
N PHE A 6 -8.78 22.42 -29.30
CA PHE A 6 -8.69 23.20 -30.53
C PHE A 6 -7.54 24.21 -30.53
N HIS A 7 -7.06 24.65 -29.36
CA HIS A 7 -6.01 25.67 -29.30
C HIS A 7 -4.62 25.09 -29.63
N ILE A 8 -4.37 23.83 -29.24
CA ILE A 8 -3.14 23.10 -29.55
C ILE A 8 -3.12 22.63 -31.01
N ILE A 9 -4.25 22.17 -31.56
CA ILE A 9 -4.36 21.85 -32.99
C ILE A 9 -4.08 23.10 -33.86
N LYS A 10 -4.51 24.29 -33.42
CA LYS A 10 -4.19 25.56 -34.11
C LYS A 10 -2.69 25.90 -34.07
N GLN A 11 -2.00 25.68 -32.95
CA GLN A 11 -0.55 25.93 -32.86
C GLN A 11 0.29 24.90 -33.63
N VAL A 12 -0.16 23.66 -33.76
CA VAL A 12 0.52 22.66 -34.60
C VAL A 12 0.28 22.94 -36.09
N SER A 13 -0.87 23.51 -36.45
CA SER A 13 -1.17 23.88 -37.85
C SER A 13 -0.38 25.07 -38.39
N SER A 14 0.24 25.89 -37.53
CA SER A 14 1.07 27.04 -37.96
C SER A 14 2.49 26.67 -38.40
N PHE A 15 2.91 25.41 -38.25
CA PHE A 15 4.23 24.92 -38.67
C PHE A 15 4.23 24.10 -39.97
N ILE A 16 3.08 24.00 -40.67
CA ILE A 16 2.96 23.28 -41.94
C ILE A 16 2.49 24.27 -43.02
N PRO A 17 3.32 24.67 -43.99
CA PRO A 17 2.87 25.50 -45.09
C PRO A 17 2.15 24.62 -46.11
N PHE A 18 0.85 24.40 -45.93
CA PHE A 18 0.00 23.75 -46.93
C PHE A 18 -1.34 24.48 -47.07
N GLN A 19 -1.38 25.51 -47.90
CA GLN A 19 -2.64 26.06 -48.41
C GLN A 19 -3.19 25.13 -49.50
N ILE A 20 -4.27 24.40 -49.21
CA ILE A 20 -5.07 23.73 -50.24
C ILE A 20 -6.29 24.62 -50.54
N ASN A 21 -6.22 25.33 -51.66
CA ASN A 21 -7.34 26.10 -52.21
C ASN A 21 -8.34 25.14 -52.89
N PHE A 22 -9.49 24.87 -52.26
CA PHE A 22 -10.62 24.23 -52.94
C PHE A 22 -11.44 25.28 -53.69
N ARG A 23 -11.09 25.55 -54.95
CA ARG A 23 -11.96 26.29 -55.88
C ARG A 23 -12.85 25.32 -56.64
N ASN A 24 -14.11 25.22 -56.21
CA ASN A 24 -15.17 24.56 -56.96
C ASN A 24 -15.44 25.33 -58.25
N LYS A 25 -15.23 24.70 -59.42
CA LYS A 25 -15.84 25.15 -60.68
C LYS A 25 -16.40 23.94 -61.43
N LYS A 26 -17.74 23.83 -61.41
CA LYS A 26 -18.54 22.98 -62.30
C LYS A 26 -18.36 23.48 -63.75
N ASN A 27 -18.06 22.57 -64.69
CA ASN A 27 -18.91 22.26 -65.85
C ASN A 27 -18.19 21.53 -66.99
N SER A 28 -18.99 20.66 -67.61
CA SER A 28 -18.97 20.13 -68.99
C SER A 28 -18.28 18.77 -69.21
N VAL A 29 -19.12 17.88 -69.74
CA VAL A 29 -18.88 16.50 -70.16
C VAL A 29 -18.21 16.50 -71.53
N SER A 30 -17.15 15.72 -71.69
CA SER A 30 -16.82 15.08 -72.96
C SER A 30 -16.03 13.80 -72.69
N GLU A 31 -16.35 12.78 -73.46
CA GLU A 31 -15.83 11.41 -73.40
C GLU A 31 -14.30 11.37 -73.32
N GLY A 32 -13.78 10.64 -72.33
CA GLY A 32 -12.36 10.56 -71.98
C GLY A 32 -12.10 10.20 -70.51
N ASN A 33 -13.15 9.87 -69.75
CA ASN A 33 -13.13 9.93 -68.28
C ASN A 33 -12.66 8.65 -67.58
N GLU A 34 -12.61 7.49 -68.24
CA GLU A 34 -12.15 6.25 -67.58
C GLU A 34 -10.63 6.22 -67.35
N SER A 35 -9.82 6.67 -68.31
CA SER A 35 -8.36 6.74 -68.15
C SER A 35 -7.95 7.87 -67.19
N ARG A 36 -8.70 8.98 -67.19
CA ARG A 36 -8.48 10.13 -66.29
C ARG A 36 -8.91 9.83 -64.85
N GLN A 37 -10.06 9.18 -64.61
CA GLN A 37 -10.45 8.73 -63.27
C GLN A 37 -9.50 7.65 -62.71
N LYS A 38 -9.08 6.66 -63.53
CA LYS A 38 -8.07 5.68 -63.11
C LYS A 38 -6.73 6.34 -62.77
N SER A 39 -6.32 7.36 -63.51
CA SER A 39 -5.06 8.10 -63.28
C SER A 39 -5.12 9.01 -62.04
N ILE A 40 -6.24 9.70 -61.81
CA ILE A 40 -6.45 10.54 -60.61
C ILE A 40 -6.53 9.69 -59.34
N CYS A 41 -7.22 8.53 -59.39
CA CYS A 41 -7.28 7.59 -58.28
C CYS A 41 -5.90 6.94 -57.99
N LYS A 42 -5.08 6.70 -59.03
CA LYS A 42 -3.70 6.20 -58.92
C LYS A 42 -2.74 7.28 -58.38
N TYR A 43 -2.94 8.55 -58.74
CA TYR A 43 -2.17 9.70 -58.22
C TYR A 43 -2.54 10.05 -56.78
N GLN A 44 -3.82 10.02 -56.40
CA GLN A 44 -4.26 10.19 -55.01
C GLN A 44 -3.73 9.08 -54.10
N LYS A 45 -3.75 7.82 -54.55
CA LYS A 45 -3.13 6.70 -53.81
C LYS A 45 -1.60 6.82 -53.70
N LYS A 46 -0.93 7.43 -54.68
CA LYS A 46 0.54 7.67 -54.66
C LYS A 46 0.91 8.78 -53.67
N GLY A 47 0.13 9.87 -53.64
CA GLY A 47 0.31 10.96 -52.65
C GLY A 47 0.04 10.50 -51.22
N GLN A 48 -0.99 9.69 -50.98
CA GLN A 48 -1.26 9.10 -49.67
C GLN A 48 -0.13 8.19 -49.18
N LYS A 49 0.44 7.37 -50.07
CA LYS A 49 1.59 6.52 -49.73
C LYS A 49 2.84 7.33 -49.41
N GLN A 50 3.08 8.43 -50.14
CA GLN A 50 4.20 9.33 -49.86
C GLN A 50 4.03 10.06 -48.53
N ILE A 51 2.83 10.54 -48.23
CA ILE A 51 2.51 11.16 -46.93
C ILE A 51 2.70 10.15 -45.79
N LEU A 52 2.18 8.94 -45.93
CA LEU A 52 2.34 7.88 -44.93
C LEU A 52 3.82 7.50 -44.75
N PHE A 53 4.57 7.37 -45.86
CA PHE A 53 5.99 7.07 -45.81
C PHE A 53 6.79 8.18 -45.14
N SER A 54 6.55 9.45 -45.49
CA SER A 54 7.18 10.60 -44.85
C SER A 54 6.83 10.67 -43.36
N PHE A 55 5.58 10.39 -43.00
CA PHE A 55 5.16 10.32 -41.60
C PHE A 55 5.90 9.22 -40.82
N LEU A 56 5.95 7.99 -41.36
CA LEU A 56 6.67 6.88 -40.74
C LEU A 56 8.17 7.17 -40.64
N LEU A 57 8.78 7.77 -41.67
CA LEU A 57 10.18 8.15 -41.67
C LEU A 57 10.46 9.21 -40.60
N CYS A 58 9.63 10.25 -40.50
CA CYS A 58 9.73 11.23 -39.42
C CYS A 58 9.58 10.56 -38.05
N LEU A 59 8.63 9.63 -37.89
CA LEU A 59 8.39 8.93 -36.63
C LEU A 59 9.61 8.10 -36.19
N ILE A 60 10.32 7.49 -37.14
CA ILE A 60 11.58 6.76 -36.89
C ILE A 60 12.74 7.71 -36.58
N CYS A 61 12.76 8.91 -37.16
CA CYS A 61 13.81 9.91 -36.91
C CYS A 61 13.61 10.71 -35.62
N ILE A 62 12.40 10.72 -35.03
CA ILE A 62 12.09 11.48 -33.80
C ILE A 62 13.01 11.12 -32.62
N PRO A 63 13.26 9.84 -32.28
CA PRO A 63 14.19 9.49 -31.20
C PRO A 63 15.62 9.98 -31.45
N PHE A 64 16.09 9.87 -32.69
CA PHE A 64 17.43 10.34 -33.08
C PHE A 64 17.57 11.86 -32.99
N LEU A 65 16.54 12.61 -33.41
CA LEU A 65 16.51 14.06 -33.26
C LEU A 65 16.48 14.44 -31.78
N TYR A 66 15.71 13.73 -30.95
CA TYR A 66 15.61 13.98 -29.53
C TYR A 66 16.95 13.76 -28.79
N GLU A 67 17.67 12.67 -29.06
CA GLU A 67 18.97 12.42 -28.41
C GLU A 67 20.04 13.49 -28.69
N ASN A 68 19.93 14.19 -29.82
CA ASN A 68 20.87 15.22 -30.24
C ASN A 68 20.40 16.65 -29.92
N MET A 69 19.22 16.81 -29.34
CA MET A 69 18.62 18.09 -28.99
C MET A 69 18.41 18.10 -27.46
N GLU A 70 19.10 18.97 -26.73
CA GLU A 70 18.98 19.14 -25.25
C GLU A 70 17.60 19.68 -24.79
N PHE A 71 16.58 19.56 -25.63
CA PHE A 71 15.30 20.19 -25.44
C PHE A 71 14.35 19.23 -24.71
N ILE A 72 14.17 19.50 -23.42
CA ILE A 72 13.11 19.03 -22.50
C ILE A 72 13.59 17.91 -21.56
N ASP A 73 13.59 18.23 -20.27
CA ASP A 73 13.68 17.23 -19.20
C ASP A 73 12.26 16.80 -18.81
N PHE A 74 11.91 15.54 -19.04
CA PHE A 74 10.61 15.01 -18.69
C PHE A 74 10.62 14.49 -17.27
N ARG A 75 9.60 14.85 -16.48
CA ARG A 75 9.42 14.34 -15.11
C ARG A 75 9.66 12.82 -15.06
N PRO A 76 10.52 12.35 -14.15
CA PRO A 76 10.83 10.93 -14.05
C PRO A 76 9.55 10.13 -13.79
N LEU A 77 9.58 8.85 -14.18
CA LEU A 77 8.51 7.92 -13.84
C LEU A 77 8.61 7.56 -12.36
N ALA A 78 7.48 7.53 -11.67
CA ALA A 78 7.39 7.03 -10.30
C ALA A 78 7.49 5.50 -10.27
N GLY A 79 8.12 4.96 -9.23
CA GLY A 79 8.36 3.52 -9.04
C GLY A 79 9.84 3.16 -8.99
N VAL A 80 10.14 1.89 -8.68
CA VAL A 80 11.51 1.39 -8.61
C VAL A 80 11.99 1.05 -10.02
N TYR A 81 12.96 1.81 -10.52
CA TYR A 81 13.66 1.51 -11.77
C TYR A 81 15.16 1.38 -11.49
N SER A 82 15.80 0.36 -12.07
CA SER A 82 17.26 0.27 -12.08
C SER A 82 17.82 1.31 -13.05
N ILE A 83 18.56 2.29 -12.53
CA ILE A 83 19.34 3.20 -13.36
C ILE A 83 20.52 2.39 -13.90
N THR A 84 20.48 2.04 -15.18
CA THR A 84 21.62 1.42 -15.86
C THR A 84 22.63 2.49 -16.23
N THR A 85 23.90 2.30 -15.85
CA THR A 85 25.01 3.17 -16.24
C THR A 85 25.38 2.94 -17.71
N LYS A 86 25.90 3.98 -18.38
CA LYS A 86 26.39 3.86 -19.75
C LYS A 86 27.60 2.93 -19.77
N PRO A 87 27.59 1.83 -20.56
CA PRO A 87 28.74 0.93 -20.62
C PRO A 87 29.93 1.64 -21.28
N GLU A 88 31.12 1.40 -20.75
CA GLU A 88 32.36 1.85 -21.38
C GLU A 88 32.62 1.05 -22.66
N PHE A 89 33.07 1.72 -23.71
CA PHE A 89 33.39 1.05 -24.96
C PHE A 89 34.71 0.27 -24.82
N LYS A 90 34.63 -1.06 -24.96
CA LYS A 90 35.81 -1.94 -25.03
C LYS A 90 35.72 -2.83 -26.26
N ILE A 91 36.79 -2.85 -27.06
CA ILE A 91 36.85 -3.62 -28.33
C ILE A 91 36.52 -5.10 -28.13
N LYS A 92 36.97 -5.71 -27.02
CA LYS A 92 36.66 -7.10 -26.70
C LYS A 92 35.15 -7.32 -26.50
N GLU A 93 34.52 -6.42 -25.75
CA GLU A 93 33.07 -6.46 -25.43
C GLU A 93 32.20 -6.14 -26.66
N TRP A 94 32.75 -5.47 -27.67
CA TRP A 94 32.07 -5.23 -28.95
C TRP A 94 31.96 -6.50 -29.79
N PHE A 95 33.02 -7.30 -29.87
CA PHE A 95 33.04 -8.53 -30.68
C PHE A 95 32.40 -9.74 -30.00
N ASP A 96 32.28 -9.72 -28.67
CA ASP A 96 31.58 -10.77 -27.92
C ASP A 96 30.07 -10.49 -27.68
N GLY A 97 29.59 -9.29 -28.07
CA GLY A 97 28.19 -8.89 -27.98
C GLY A 97 27.78 -8.24 -26.64
N ASN A 98 28.65 -8.23 -25.63
CA ASN A 98 28.32 -7.72 -24.30
C ASN A 98 28.11 -6.20 -24.28
N TYR A 99 28.86 -5.45 -25.10
CA TYR A 99 28.68 -4.00 -25.20
C TYR A 99 27.28 -3.67 -25.71
N GLN A 100 26.81 -4.36 -26.75
CA GLN A 100 25.51 -4.15 -27.38
C GLN A 100 24.38 -4.48 -26.40
N VAL A 101 24.47 -5.61 -25.68
CA VAL A 101 23.47 -6.00 -24.66
C VAL A 101 23.38 -4.97 -23.53
N ASN A 102 24.52 -4.48 -23.03
CA ASN A 102 24.52 -3.49 -21.96
C ASN A 102 24.11 -2.09 -22.45
N TYR A 103 24.45 -1.76 -23.70
CA TYR A 103 24.09 -0.49 -24.31
C TYR A 103 22.60 -0.44 -24.69
N GLU A 104 22.01 -1.57 -25.11
CA GLU A 104 20.57 -1.73 -25.32
C GLU A 104 19.80 -1.50 -24.03
N LYS A 105 20.23 -2.10 -22.90
CA LYS A 105 19.65 -1.80 -21.59
C LYS A 105 19.80 -0.32 -21.23
N TYR A 106 20.99 0.26 -21.43
CA TYR A 106 21.21 1.68 -21.17
C TYR A 106 20.24 2.56 -21.98
N ILE A 107 20.11 2.33 -23.29
CA ILE A 107 19.18 3.08 -24.15
C ILE A 107 17.73 2.82 -23.73
N GLU A 108 17.33 1.58 -23.45
CA GLU A 108 15.98 1.26 -22.98
C GLU A 108 15.61 2.07 -21.73
N HIS A 109 16.56 2.33 -20.84
CA HIS A 109 16.34 3.13 -19.64
C HIS A 109 16.55 4.64 -19.81
N ASN A 110 17.33 5.07 -20.81
CA ASN A 110 17.74 6.48 -21.00
C ASN A 110 17.19 7.12 -22.29
N LEU A 111 16.37 6.42 -23.07
CA LEU A 111 15.62 6.99 -24.20
C LEU A 111 14.78 8.15 -23.67
N GLY A 112 15.13 9.38 -24.04
CA GLY A 112 14.51 10.58 -23.45
C GLY A 112 13.00 10.68 -23.67
N LEU A 113 12.48 10.07 -24.75
CA LEU A 113 11.04 9.99 -25.00
C LEU A 113 10.30 8.88 -24.22
N ARG A 114 11.01 7.99 -23.52
CA ARG A 114 10.39 6.88 -22.79
C ARG A 114 9.37 7.38 -21.78
N ASN A 115 9.73 8.38 -20.98
CA ASN A 115 8.85 8.89 -19.92
C ASN A 115 7.52 9.41 -20.50
N ILE A 116 7.58 10.19 -21.58
CA ILE A 116 6.36 10.72 -22.22
C ILE A 116 5.56 9.62 -22.94
N LEU A 117 6.20 8.67 -23.61
CA LEU A 117 5.53 7.55 -24.30
C LEU A 117 4.82 6.62 -23.30
N VAL A 118 5.45 6.32 -22.17
CA VAL A 118 4.83 5.56 -21.07
C VAL A 118 3.63 6.32 -20.52
N ARG A 119 3.76 7.62 -20.23
CA ARG A 119 2.63 8.43 -19.74
C ARG A 119 1.48 8.51 -20.74
N ILE A 120 1.76 8.66 -22.04
CA ILE A 120 0.74 8.64 -23.10
C ILE A 120 0.00 7.29 -23.11
N LYS A 121 0.74 6.17 -23.09
CA LYS A 121 0.14 4.83 -23.05
C LYS A 121 -0.74 4.67 -21.80
N ASN A 122 -0.20 5.00 -20.63
CA ASN A 122 -0.93 4.91 -19.36
C ASN A 122 -2.19 5.78 -19.37
N GLN A 123 -2.11 6.98 -19.95
CA GLN A 123 -3.25 7.87 -20.09
C GLN A 123 -4.34 7.28 -20.98
N ILE A 124 -3.98 6.68 -22.12
CA ILE A 124 -4.93 6.01 -23.02
C ILE A 124 -5.61 4.85 -22.28
N ASP A 125 -4.81 3.99 -21.64
CA ASP A 125 -5.31 2.81 -20.94
C ASP A 125 -6.25 3.19 -19.78
N TYR A 126 -5.90 4.21 -19.03
CA TYR A 126 -6.75 4.77 -17.97
C TYR A 126 -8.03 5.38 -18.53
N SER A 127 -7.92 6.30 -19.50
CA SER A 127 -9.06 7.11 -19.95
C SER A 127 -10.12 6.31 -20.71
N PHE A 128 -9.71 5.30 -21.49
CA PHE A 128 -10.63 4.52 -22.31
C PHE A 128 -11.05 3.19 -21.68
N PHE A 129 -10.21 2.62 -20.80
CA PHE A 129 -10.44 1.27 -20.28
C PHE A 129 -10.45 1.18 -18.75
N ASN A 130 -10.20 2.28 -18.02
CA ASN A 130 -10.00 2.26 -16.56
C ASN A 130 -8.97 1.19 -16.15
N LEU A 131 -7.85 1.13 -16.86
CA LEU A 131 -6.76 0.21 -16.59
C LEU A 131 -5.54 0.96 -16.02
N SER A 132 -4.84 0.29 -15.13
CA SER A 132 -3.52 0.71 -14.64
C SER A 132 -2.46 -0.18 -15.27
N ASN A 133 -1.33 0.42 -15.66
CA ASN A 133 -0.11 -0.30 -16.00
C ASN A 133 0.90 -0.36 -14.83
N ALA A 134 0.57 0.29 -13.70
CA ALA A 134 1.36 0.17 -12.48
C ALA A 134 1.06 -1.17 -11.81
N ASP A 135 2.10 -1.89 -11.41
CA ASP A 135 1.93 -3.19 -10.76
C ASP A 135 1.08 -3.05 -9.49
N LYS A 136 0.18 -4.00 -9.28
CA LYS A 136 -0.76 -4.08 -8.14
C LYS A 136 -1.79 -2.95 -7.99
N VAL A 137 -1.72 -1.87 -8.77
CA VAL A 137 -2.73 -0.79 -8.72
C VAL A 137 -3.98 -1.18 -9.50
N ILE A 138 -5.13 -1.03 -8.85
CA ILE A 138 -6.46 -1.33 -9.38
C ILE A 138 -7.26 -0.04 -9.47
N VAL A 139 -7.69 0.32 -10.68
CA VAL A 139 -8.63 1.42 -10.91
C VAL A 139 -10.04 0.95 -10.57
N GLY A 140 -10.61 1.54 -9.52
CA GLY A 140 -11.98 1.38 -9.07
C GLY A 140 -12.95 2.34 -9.76
N LYS A 141 -14.20 2.32 -9.30
CA LYS A 141 -15.24 3.22 -9.78
C LYS A 141 -14.86 4.67 -9.46
N GLU A 142 -15.31 5.58 -10.32
CA GLU A 142 -15.12 7.02 -10.15
C GLU A 142 -13.65 7.47 -10.04
N GLY A 143 -12.70 6.64 -10.43
CA GLY A 143 -11.26 6.94 -10.36
C GLY A 143 -10.65 6.74 -8.97
N TYR A 144 -11.31 6.03 -8.06
CA TYR A 144 -10.66 5.54 -6.83
C TYR A 144 -9.57 4.53 -7.18
N LEU A 145 -8.41 4.62 -6.55
CA LEU A 145 -7.32 3.66 -6.74
C LEU A 145 -7.20 2.74 -5.53
N TYR A 146 -6.91 1.47 -5.77
CA TYR A 146 -6.68 0.46 -4.72
C TYR A 146 -5.41 -0.31 -5.03
N GLU A 147 -4.85 -0.97 -4.02
CA GLU A 147 -3.97 -2.10 -4.26
C GLU A 147 -4.74 -3.42 -4.13
N LYS A 148 -4.30 -4.45 -4.87
CA LYS A 148 -4.99 -5.75 -4.92
C LYS A 148 -5.13 -6.42 -3.55
N ASN A 149 -4.10 -6.38 -2.72
CA ASN A 149 -4.07 -6.97 -1.37
C ASN A 149 -5.19 -6.42 -0.46
N TYR A 150 -5.49 -5.12 -0.49
CA TYR A 150 -6.59 -4.56 0.30
C TYR A 150 -7.95 -5.06 -0.19
N ILE A 151 -8.15 -5.19 -1.51
CA ILE A 151 -9.38 -5.78 -2.05
C ILE A 151 -9.49 -7.26 -1.63
N ASP A 152 -8.39 -8.00 -1.71
CA ASP A 152 -8.36 -9.40 -1.26
C ASP A 152 -8.69 -9.53 0.24
N ALA A 153 -8.15 -8.66 1.08
CA ALA A 153 -8.45 -8.60 2.51
C ALA A 153 -9.92 -8.30 2.80
N TYR A 154 -10.51 -7.33 2.08
CA TYR A 154 -11.92 -7.00 2.22
C TYR A 154 -12.86 -8.15 1.81
N LEU A 155 -12.52 -8.85 0.72
CA LEU A 155 -13.30 -9.98 0.22
C LEU A 155 -13.06 -11.26 1.03
N GLY A 156 -12.00 -11.32 1.84
CA GLY A 156 -11.59 -12.51 2.58
C GLY A 156 -10.85 -13.55 1.73
N ASN A 157 -10.26 -13.14 0.60
CA ASN A 157 -9.46 -14.03 -0.26
C ASN A 157 -8.14 -14.44 0.40
N ASP A 158 -7.68 -13.66 1.38
CA ASP A 158 -6.47 -13.91 2.17
C ASP A 158 -6.79 -14.51 3.56
N PHE A 159 -8.04 -14.93 3.80
CA PHE A 159 -8.46 -15.43 5.10
C PHE A 159 -7.65 -16.66 5.51
N VAL A 160 -6.86 -16.54 6.57
CA VAL A 160 -5.94 -17.62 7.00
C VAL A 160 -6.64 -18.73 7.79
N GLY A 161 -7.94 -18.56 8.06
CA GLY A 161 -8.74 -19.49 8.82
C GLY A 161 -8.76 -19.18 10.31
N GLU A 162 -9.89 -19.56 10.91
CA GLU A 162 -10.19 -19.30 12.31
C GLU A 162 -9.12 -19.83 13.27
N ALA A 163 -8.60 -21.04 13.03
CA ALA A 163 -7.61 -21.69 13.87
C ALA A 163 -6.26 -20.95 13.90
N ALA A 164 -5.81 -20.42 12.75
CA ALA A 164 -4.56 -19.67 12.66
C ALA A 164 -4.65 -18.34 13.43
N ILE A 165 -5.79 -17.65 13.32
CA ILE A 165 -6.08 -16.43 14.07
C ILE A 165 -6.14 -16.72 15.58
N SER A 166 -6.82 -17.79 15.99
CA SER A 166 -6.86 -18.21 17.39
C SER A 166 -5.47 -18.48 17.97
N ASP A 167 -4.59 -19.17 17.23
CA ASP A 167 -3.21 -19.39 17.67
C ASP A 167 -2.44 -18.06 17.78
N LYS A 168 -2.60 -17.16 16.81
CA LYS A 168 -1.96 -15.84 16.83
C LYS A 168 -2.39 -15.04 18.06
N VAL A 169 -3.69 -14.93 18.31
CA VAL A 169 -4.26 -14.22 19.49
C VAL A 169 -3.72 -14.81 20.79
N ARG A 170 -3.69 -16.15 20.90
CA ARG A 170 -3.12 -16.84 22.07
C ARG A 170 -1.65 -16.45 22.29
N LYS A 171 -0.83 -16.44 21.23
CA LYS A 171 0.58 -16.00 21.30
C LYS A 171 0.70 -14.53 21.72
N ILE A 172 -0.11 -13.64 21.14
CA ILE A 172 -0.13 -12.22 21.53
C ILE A 172 -0.44 -12.08 23.02
N LYS A 173 -1.45 -12.79 23.53
CA LYS A 173 -1.83 -12.73 24.94
C LYS A 173 -0.73 -13.24 25.88
N GLU A 174 -0.06 -14.34 25.52
CA GLU A 174 1.06 -14.88 26.29
C GLU A 174 2.26 -13.90 26.29
N VAL A 175 2.60 -13.32 25.14
CA VAL A 175 3.65 -12.30 25.05
C VAL A 175 3.28 -11.04 25.85
N GLN A 176 2.04 -10.54 25.72
CA GLN A 176 1.55 -9.39 26.47
C GLN A 176 1.70 -9.60 27.99
N LYS A 177 1.36 -10.79 28.49
CA LYS A 177 1.51 -11.13 29.91
C LYS A 177 2.97 -10.99 30.38
N VAL A 178 3.90 -11.63 29.66
CA VAL A 178 5.32 -11.66 30.04
C VAL A 178 5.98 -10.29 29.87
N LEU A 179 5.61 -9.54 28.84
CA LEU A 179 6.06 -8.16 28.67
C LEU A 179 5.51 -7.25 29.78
N LYS A 180 4.28 -7.47 30.24
CA LYS A 180 3.72 -6.68 31.35
C LYS A 180 4.45 -6.93 32.67
N GLU A 181 4.91 -8.15 32.93
CA GLU A 181 5.79 -8.47 34.09
C GLU A 181 7.11 -7.70 34.05
N LYS A 182 7.54 -7.26 32.85
CA LYS A 182 8.73 -6.41 32.64
C LYS A 182 8.39 -4.92 32.57
N ASN A 183 7.17 -4.52 32.92
CA ASN A 183 6.65 -3.15 32.79
C ASN A 183 6.70 -2.64 31.34
N ILE A 184 6.33 -3.50 30.38
CA ILE A 184 6.23 -3.16 28.95
C ILE A 184 4.81 -3.45 28.48
N ASP A 185 4.15 -2.45 27.87
CA ASP A 185 2.80 -2.60 27.35
C ASP A 185 2.81 -2.93 25.86
N LEU A 186 2.33 -4.11 25.51
CA LEU A 186 2.06 -4.49 24.13
C LEU A 186 0.68 -3.98 23.73
N VAL A 187 0.58 -3.30 22.59
CA VAL A 187 -0.67 -2.77 22.02
C VAL A 187 -0.81 -3.24 20.57
N VAL A 188 -1.99 -3.73 20.20
CA VAL A 188 -2.36 -4.02 18.81
C VAL A 188 -3.23 -2.87 18.30
N ALA A 189 -2.70 -2.08 17.36
CA ALA A 189 -3.41 -0.96 16.74
C ALA A 189 -3.87 -1.36 15.34
N LEU A 190 -5.18 -1.56 15.19
CA LEU A 190 -5.79 -1.94 13.92
C LEU A 190 -6.15 -0.70 13.10
N LEU A 191 -5.55 -0.61 11.91
CA LEU A 191 -5.65 0.53 11.01
C LEU A 191 -6.63 0.25 9.86
N PRO A 192 -7.26 1.30 9.30
CA PRO A 192 -8.21 1.13 8.21
C PRO A 192 -7.49 0.75 6.91
N GLY A 193 -8.01 -0.25 6.21
CA GLY A 193 -7.68 -0.48 4.81
C GLY A 193 -8.65 0.22 3.87
N LYS A 194 -8.13 0.71 2.75
CA LYS A 194 -8.92 1.49 1.79
C LYS A 194 -10.10 0.72 1.19
N ALA A 195 -9.93 -0.57 0.90
CA ALA A 195 -11.01 -1.40 0.36
C ALA A 195 -12.15 -1.60 1.36
N SER A 196 -11.83 -1.81 2.65
CA SER A 196 -12.83 -1.92 3.71
C SER A 196 -13.48 -0.58 4.06
N PHE A 197 -12.74 0.51 3.93
CA PHE A 197 -13.27 1.86 4.15
C PHE A 197 -14.18 2.33 3.01
N TYR A 198 -13.82 2.03 1.76
CA TYR A 198 -14.58 2.39 0.56
C TYR A 198 -14.95 1.17 -0.31
N PRO A 199 -15.78 0.24 0.17
CA PRO A 199 -16.18 -0.90 -0.64
C PRO A 199 -17.06 -0.51 -1.84
N GLU A 200 -17.76 0.62 -1.77
CA GLU A 200 -18.67 1.08 -2.82
C GLU A 200 -17.97 1.37 -4.16
N TYR A 201 -16.69 1.78 -4.12
CA TYR A 201 -15.90 2.07 -5.32
C TYR A 201 -15.03 0.91 -5.79
N ILE A 202 -15.09 -0.26 -5.15
CA ILE A 202 -14.45 -1.48 -5.68
C ILE A 202 -15.06 -1.80 -7.07
N PRO A 203 -14.24 -2.07 -8.10
CA PRO A 203 -14.74 -2.28 -9.45
C PRO A 203 -15.59 -3.55 -9.57
N ALA A 204 -16.62 -3.52 -10.42
CA ALA A 204 -17.66 -4.55 -10.50
C ALA A 204 -17.18 -5.96 -10.85
N ARG A 205 -15.96 -6.10 -11.40
CA ARG A 205 -15.33 -7.41 -11.67
C ARG A 205 -15.00 -8.18 -10.38
N PHE A 206 -14.94 -7.51 -9.24
CA PHE A 206 -14.82 -8.13 -7.93
C PHE A 206 -16.22 -8.31 -7.34
N ASP A 207 -16.64 -9.57 -7.26
CA ASP A 207 -17.94 -9.94 -6.76
C ASP A 207 -17.99 -9.87 -5.23
N GLN A 208 -18.51 -8.74 -4.71
CA GLN A 208 -18.63 -8.51 -3.27
C GLN A 208 -19.65 -9.44 -2.60
N SER A 209 -20.55 -10.08 -3.34
CA SER A 209 -21.50 -11.06 -2.78
C SER A 209 -20.81 -12.35 -2.32
N LYS A 210 -19.58 -12.59 -2.80
CA LYS A 210 -18.73 -13.73 -2.41
C LYS A 210 -17.82 -13.43 -1.23
N LYS A 211 -18.04 -12.31 -0.51
CA LYS A 211 -17.27 -11.99 0.69
C LYS A 211 -17.35 -13.16 1.67
N ILE A 212 -16.20 -13.72 2.05
CA ILE A 212 -16.11 -14.92 2.89
C ILE A 212 -16.11 -14.50 4.36
N SER A 213 -14.94 -14.11 4.85
CA SER A 213 -14.69 -13.67 6.22
C SER A 213 -13.37 -12.92 6.24
N MET A 214 -13.26 -11.86 7.05
CA MET A 214 -12.06 -11.05 7.08
C MET A 214 -11.19 -11.44 8.27
N ASN A 215 -9.87 -11.50 8.05
CA ASN A 215 -8.91 -11.67 9.14
C ASN A 215 -9.09 -10.61 10.23
N TYR A 216 -9.37 -9.36 9.83
CA TYR A 216 -9.61 -8.21 10.70
C TYR A 216 -10.74 -8.46 11.71
N ASP A 217 -11.92 -8.90 11.26
CA ASP A 217 -13.10 -9.10 12.13
C ASP A 217 -12.80 -10.11 13.25
N TRP A 218 -12.12 -11.20 12.88
CA TRP A 218 -11.73 -12.26 13.82
C TRP A 218 -10.62 -11.82 14.77
N ILE A 219 -9.60 -11.11 14.28
CA ILE A 219 -8.52 -10.58 15.13
C ILE A 219 -9.09 -9.60 16.14
N LEU A 220 -9.95 -8.67 15.71
CA LEU A 220 -10.58 -7.67 16.58
C LEU A 220 -11.40 -8.34 17.68
N LYS A 221 -12.38 -9.16 17.29
CA LYS A 221 -13.27 -9.84 18.23
C LYS A 221 -12.50 -10.68 19.24
N ARG A 222 -11.57 -11.51 18.76
CA ARG A 222 -10.80 -12.41 19.64
C ARG A 222 -9.82 -11.68 20.54
N SER A 223 -9.28 -10.55 20.07
CA SER A 223 -8.39 -9.74 20.90
C SER A 223 -9.15 -9.14 22.09
N TYR A 224 -10.37 -8.66 21.87
CA TYR A 224 -11.25 -8.25 22.96
C TYR A 224 -11.60 -9.41 23.90
N ASP A 225 -12.05 -10.54 23.36
CA ASP A 225 -12.42 -11.73 24.15
C ASP A 225 -11.24 -12.25 25.01
N ALA A 226 -10.01 -12.14 24.52
CA ALA A 226 -8.79 -12.56 25.22
C ALA A 226 -8.22 -11.50 26.18
N GLY A 227 -8.79 -10.29 26.22
CA GLY A 227 -8.27 -9.16 26.98
C GLY A 227 -6.87 -8.74 26.52
N ILE A 228 -6.63 -8.76 25.20
CA ILE A 228 -5.46 -8.13 24.58
C ILE A 228 -5.70 -6.62 24.59
N ASN A 229 -4.63 -5.85 24.78
CA ASN A 229 -4.68 -4.40 24.62
C ASN A 229 -4.82 -4.07 23.12
N VAL A 230 -6.05 -4.03 22.62
CA VAL A 230 -6.36 -3.77 21.22
C VAL A 230 -7.11 -2.44 21.09
N ILE A 231 -6.73 -1.65 20.09
CA ILE A 231 -7.40 -0.41 19.72
C ILE A 231 -7.84 -0.48 18.25
N ASP A 232 -9.12 -0.22 18.03
CA ASP A 232 -9.75 -0.26 16.71
C ASP A 232 -9.83 1.14 16.09
N LEU A 233 -8.71 1.57 15.49
CA LEU A 233 -8.65 2.86 14.79
C LEU A 233 -9.37 2.79 13.44
N ALA A 234 -9.47 1.61 12.84
CA ALA A 234 -10.22 1.37 11.61
C ALA A 234 -11.72 1.63 11.80
N GLY A 235 -12.32 1.01 12.81
CA GLY A 235 -13.73 1.20 13.16
C GLY A 235 -14.03 2.63 13.62
N TYR A 236 -13.11 3.23 14.38
CA TYR A 236 -13.21 4.64 14.77
C TYR A 236 -13.27 5.56 13.54
N LEU A 237 -12.32 5.44 12.61
CA LEU A 237 -12.30 6.28 11.41
C LEU A 237 -13.53 6.03 10.53
N LEU A 238 -13.98 4.77 10.41
CA LEU A 238 -15.18 4.42 9.65
C LEU A 238 -16.44 5.07 10.25
N SER A 239 -16.54 5.17 11.58
CA SER A 239 -17.66 5.84 12.25
C SER A 239 -17.77 7.33 11.88
N MET A 240 -16.66 7.95 11.48
CA MET A 240 -16.60 9.35 11.06
C MET A 240 -16.92 9.55 9.56
N LYS A 241 -16.98 8.48 8.76
CA LYS A 241 -17.09 8.55 7.28
C LYS A 241 -18.27 9.40 6.80
N GLN A 242 -19.43 9.31 7.44
CA GLN A 242 -20.64 10.04 7.01
C GLN A 242 -20.62 11.53 7.38
N ASN A 243 -19.92 11.89 8.46
CA ASN A 243 -19.91 13.25 9.01
C ASN A 243 -18.59 13.99 8.73
N GLY A 244 -17.62 13.32 8.12
CA GLY A 244 -16.32 13.91 7.79
C GLY A 244 -16.45 15.01 6.76
N GLN A 245 -15.92 16.19 7.06
CA GLN A 245 -15.92 17.33 6.14
C GLN A 245 -14.95 17.12 4.96
N TYR A 246 -13.86 16.39 5.20
CA TYR A 246 -12.82 16.09 4.23
C TYR A 246 -12.57 14.58 4.16
N PRO A 247 -12.02 14.06 3.04
CA PRO A 247 -11.72 12.64 2.91
C PRO A 247 -10.82 12.15 4.04
N LEU A 248 -11.24 11.09 4.74
CA LEU A 248 -10.44 10.46 5.81
C LEU A 248 -9.38 9.51 5.25
N ILE A 249 -9.66 8.93 4.09
CA ILE A 249 -8.71 8.20 3.23
C ILE A 249 -8.77 8.84 1.85
N PRO A 250 -7.62 9.15 1.19
CA PRO A 250 -7.59 9.83 -0.09
C PRO A 250 -8.13 8.95 -1.22
N LYS A 251 -8.59 9.61 -2.28
CA LYS A 251 -9.13 8.93 -3.46
C LYS A 251 -8.04 8.17 -4.24
N THR A 252 -6.85 8.73 -4.33
CA THR A 252 -5.74 8.23 -5.14
C THR A 252 -4.54 7.77 -4.32
N GLY A 253 -4.54 7.97 -2.99
CA GLY A 253 -3.55 7.41 -2.07
C GLY A 253 -4.01 6.11 -1.39
N ILE A 254 -3.12 5.18 -1.04
CA ILE A 254 -3.50 3.95 -0.31
C ILE A 254 -3.61 4.14 1.20
N HIS A 255 -2.84 5.07 1.78
CA HIS A 255 -2.82 5.37 3.21
C HIS A 255 -4.04 6.18 3.66
N TRP A 256 -4.19 6.37 4.98
CA TRP A 256 -5.05 7.42 5.50
C TRP A 256 -4.63 8.80 4.98
N SER A 257 -5.57 9.75 4.99
CA SER A 257 -5.23 11.16 4.72
C SER A 257 -4.48 11.74 5.93
N TYR A 258 -3.75 12.83 5.75
CA TYR A 258 -3.21 13.59 6.90
C TYR A 258 -4.32 13.96 7.92
N TYR A 259 -5.50 14.35 7.43
CA TYR A 259 -6.69 14.63 8.24
C TYR A 259 -7.13 13.40 9.06
N GLY A 260 -7.35 12.25 8.42
CA GLY A 260 -7.77 11.02 9.07
C GLY A 260 -6.73 10.47 10.06
N MET A 261 -5.45 10.55 9.70
CA MET A 261 -4.32 10.16 10.54
C MET A 261 -4.28 10.96 11.85
N THR A 262 -4.58 12.26 11.81
CA THR A 262 -4.53 13.14 12.99
C THR A 262 -5.50 12.65 14.08
N PHE A 263 -6.74 12.28 13.71
CA PHE A 263 -7.71 11.73 14.67
C PHE A 263 -7.27 10.37 15.23
N CYS A 264 -6.73 9.50 14.38
CA CYS A 264 -6.23 8.19 14.79
C CYS A 264 -5.04 8.31 15.75
N ALA A 265 -4.12 9.25 15.48
CA ALA A 265 -2.96 9.49 16.32
C ALA A 265 -3.35 10.02 17.71
N ASP A 266 -4.24 11.02 17.76
CA ASP A 266 -4.79 11.53 19.03
C ASP A 266 -5.47 10.43 19.85
N THR A 267 -6.27 9.59 19.18
CA THR A 267 -6.98 8.48 19.82
C THR A 267 -6.01 7.42 20.36
N LEU A 268 -4.96 7.08 19.60
CA LEU A 268 -3.90 6.16 20.04
C LEU A 268 -3.16 6.70 21.27
N ILE A 269 -2.83 7.99 21.29
CA ILE A 269 -2.14 8.63 22.41
C ILE A 269 -2.99 8.59 23.67
N LYS A 270 -4.28 8.96 23.58
CA LYS A 270 -5.22 8.89 24.71
C LYS A 270 -5.41 7.47 25.22
N TYR A 271 -5.42 6.48 24.32
CA TYR A 271 -5.46 5.08 24.71
C TYR A 271 -4.21 4.68 25.51
N MET A 272 -3.02 5.09 25.07
CA MET A 272 -1.76 4.84 25.78
C MET A 272 -1.71 5.53 27.15
N GLU A 273 -2.20 6.76 27.24
CA GLU A 273 -2.33 7.49 28.53
C GLU A 273 -3.20 6.72 29.51
N ASN A 274 -4.39 6.28 29.07
CA ASN A 274 -5.32 5.52 29.90
C ASN A 274 -4.75 4.16 30.31
N LEU A 275 -4.01 3.50 29.43
CA LEU A 275 -3.43 2.18 29.70
C LEU A 275 -2.34 2.21 30.79
N ARG A 276 -1.61 3.32 30.90
CA ARG A 276 -0.49 3.47 31.84
C ARG A 276 -0.73 4.49 32.96
N GLU A 277 -1.84 5.20 32.93
CA GLU A 277 -2.14 6.31 33.84
C GLU A 277 -1.03 7.40 33.84
N ILE A 278 -0.47 7.67 32.65
CA ILE A 278 0.54 8.70 32.41
C ILE A 278 -0.01 9.79 31.50
N LYS A 279 0.61 10.97 31.54
CA LYS A 279 0.25 12.08 30.64
C LYS A 279 1.27 12.18 29.51
N LEU A 280 0.88 11.84 28.29
CA LEU A 280 1.68 11.99 27.08
C LEU A 280 1.54 13.40 26.48
N PRO A 281 2.51 13.84 25.66
CA PRO A 281 2.32 15.03 24.83
C PRO A 281 1.03 14.94 24.03
N GLN A 282 0.23 16.01 24.08
CA GLN A 282 -1.06 16.05 23.39
C GLN A 282 -0.87 16.65 22.01
N ILE A 283 -1.54 16.05 21.03
CA ILE A 283 -1.68 16.65 19.70
C ILE A 283 -2.80 17.67 19.81
N GLU A 284 -2.47 18.92 19.53
CA GLU A 284 -3.43 20.00 19.38
C GLU A 284 -3.43 20.39 17.90
N TRP A 285 -4.58 20.67 17.33
CA TRP A 285 -4.63 21.17 15.96
C TRP A 285 -5.65 22.28 15.82
N SER A 286 -5.29 23.23 14.98
CA SER A 286 -6.07 24.43 14.74
C SER A 286 -6.73 24.38 13.37
N GLU A 287 -6.69 25.48 12.63
CA GLU A 287 -7.28 25.59 11.30
C GLU A 287 -6.80 24.48 10.36
N ASN A 288 -7.72 24.02 9.51
CA ASN A 288 -7.40 23.11 8.42
C ASN A 288 -6.88 23.93 7.24
N GLU A 289 -5.65 23.67 6.81
CA GLU A 289 -5.22 24.11 5.49
C GLU A 289 -5.88 23.20 4.44
N VAL A 290 -6.73 23.77 3.59
CA VAL A 290 -7.39 23.03 2.52
C VAL A 290 -6.58 23.18 1.24
N SER A 291 -6.25 22.05 0.62
CA SER A 291 -5.51 22.03 -0.63
C SER A 291 -6.27 21.27 -1.71
N GLU A 292 -6.29 21.84 -2.90
CA GLU A 292 -6.70 21.17 -4.14
C GLU A 292 -5.55 20.38 -4.78
N ASN A 293 -4.37 20.34 -4.15
CA ASN A 293 -3.25 19.49 -4.56
C ASN A 293 -2.88 18.55 -3.41
N PRO A 294 -2.73 17.24 -3.65
CA PRO A 294 -2.40 16.31 -2.60
C PRO A 294 -0.93 16.45 -2.23
N ARG A 295 -0.61 16.25 -0.95
CA ARG A 295 0.77 16.15 -0.45
C ARG A 295 1.14 14.70 -0.31
N ASP A 296 2.41 14.37 -0.48
CA ASP A 296 2.89 13.02 -0.21
C ASP A 296 2.54 12.58 1.23
N PRO A 297 2.01 11.36 1.46
CA PRO A 297 1.71 10.29 0.50
C PRO A 297 0.23 10.20 0.03
N ASP A 298 -0.57 11.26 0.14
CA ASP A 298 -2.02 11.23 -0.16
C ASP A 298 -2.38 10.91 -1.64
N ASN A 299 -1.39 10.87 -2.53
CA ASN A 299 -1.53 10.53 -3.95
C ASN A 299 -0.57 9.43 -4.41
N ASP A 300 -0.02 8.62 -3.50
CA ASP A 300 1.03 7.65 -3.83
C ASP A 300 0.67 6.69 -4.99
N LEU A 301 -0.54 6.10 -5.01
CA LEU A 301 -0.97 5.27 -6.14
C LEU A 301 -1.21 6.10 -7.41
N GLY A 302 -1.70 7.33 -7.27
CA GLY A 302 -1.88 8.27 -8.38
C GLY A 302 -0.57 8.60 -9.07
N ASP A 303 0.50 8.80 -8.29
CA ASP A 303 1.84 9.04 -8.81
C ASP A 303 2.37 7.79 -9.53
N LEU A 304 2.16 6.60 -8.97
CA LEU A 304 2.52 5.31 -9.59
C LEU A 304 1.81 5.07 -10.93
N MET A 305 0.59 5.60 -11.12
CA MET A 305 -0.13 5.51 -12.40
C MET A 305 0.65 6.17 -13.56
N ASN A 306 1.56 7.10 -13.25
CA ASN A 306 2.36 7.82 -14.24
C ASN A 306 1.49 8.35 -15.40
N LEU A 307 0.46 9.13 -15.07
CA LEU A 307 -0.44 9.73 -16.07
C LEU A 307 0.13 11.04 -16.63
N LEU A 308 -0.46 11.53 -17.73
CA LEU A 308 -0.18 12.87 -18.25
C LEU A 308 -0.94 13.95 -17.45
N TRP A 309 -2.17 13.61 -17.06
CA TRP A 309 -3.03 14.45 -16.26
C TRP A 309 -3.46 13.69 -15.02
N ASP A 310 -3.36 14.37 -13.88
CA ASP A 310 -3.70 13.78 -12.59
C ASP A 310 -5.19 13.44 -12.53
N ILE A 311 -5.51 12.38 -11.79
CA ILE A 311 -6.89 11.99 -11.54
C ILE A 311 -7.53 13.05 -10.65
N PRO A 312 -8.71 13.61 -10.97
CA PRO A 312 -9.36 14.57 -10.11
C PRO A 312 -9.68 13.98 -8.73
N PHE A 313 -9.27 14.68 -7.67
CA PHE A 313 -9.56 14.33 -6.28
C PHE A 313 -10.32 15.48 -5.58
N PRO A 314 -11.17 15.17 -4.60
CA PRO A 314 -11.78 16.19 -3.75
C PRO A 314 -10.71 16.92 -2.92
N PRO A 315 -10.97 18.17 -2.49
CA PRO A 315 -10.04 18.91 -1.62
C PRO A 315 -9.68 18.12 -0.36
N LEU A 316 -8.40 18.16 0.00
CA LEU A 316 -7.86 17.50 1.19
C LEU A 316 -7.56 18.54 2.28
N ALA A 317 -7.73 18.14 3.53
CA ALA A 317 -7.40 18.96 4.68
C ALA A 317 -6.09 18.52 5.32
N TYR A 318 -5.28 19.51 5.67
CA TYR A 318 -4.03 19.37 6.41
C TYR A 318 -4.16 20.20 7.69
N PRO A 319 -4.69 19.61 8.79
CA PRO A 319 -4.68 20.23 10.11
C PRO A 319 -3.28 20.76 10.46
N LYS A 320 -3.20 22.02 10.88
CA LYS A 320 -1.97 22.57 11.45
C LYS A 320 -1.82 22.06 12.88
N ILE A 321 -1.00 21.01 13.04
CA ILE A 321 -0.78 20.36 14.33
C ILE A 321 0.36 21.03 15.12
N SER A 322 0.18 21.08 16.43
CA SER A 322 1.13 21.51 17.44
C SER A 322 1.13 20.52 18.60
N PHE A 323 2.16 20.55 19.44
CA PHE A 323 2.33 19.57 20.52
C PHE A 323 2.45 20.27 21.87
N ASN A 324 1.56 19.91 22.79
CA ASN A 324 1.63 20.37 24.17
C ASN A 324 2.43 19.36 25.01
N THR A 325 3.64 19.76 25.40
CA THR A 325 4.61 18.92 26.11
C THR A 325 4.75 19.27 27.60
N ASP A 326 4.04 20.30 28.07
CA ASP A 326 4.20 20.82 29.43
C ASP A 326 3.70 19.83 30.49
N GLY A 327 4.61 19.41 31.38
CA GLY A 327 4.33 18.41 32.41
C GLY A 327 3.98 17.02 31.85
N LYS A 328 4.40 16.71 30.63
CA LYS A 328 4.14 15.45 29.93
C LYS A 328 5.38 14.54 29.91
N VAL A 329 5.14 13.24 29.80
CA VAL A 329 6.15 12.19 29.71
C VAL A 329 6.17 11.61 28.31
N LYS A 330 7.35 11.54 27.70
CA LYS A 330 7.57 10.84 26.44
C LYS A 330 8.03 9.41 26.71
N PRO A 331 7.20 8.37 26.48
CA PRO A 331 7.61 6.98 26.66
C PRO A 331 8.55 6.55 25.53
N LYS A 332 9.34 5.50 25.78
CA LYS A 332 10.07 4.79 24.73
C LYS A 332 9.14 3.81 24.02
N VAL A 333 8.99 3.91 22.71
CA VAL A 333 8.05 3.11 21.92
C VAL A 333 8.79 2.40 20.80
N LEU A 334 8.60 1.08 20.69
CA LEU A 334 8.92 0.33 19.48
C LEU A 334 7.64 0.14 18.67
N ILE A 335 7.61 0.67 17.45
CA ILE A 335 6.51 0.43 16.51
C ILE A 335 6.94 -0.65 15.53
N VAL A 336 6.16 -1.71 15.43
CA VAL A 336 6.30 -2.75 14.40
C VAL A 336 5.11 -2.58 13.46
N GLY A 337 5.37 -2.20 12.22
CA GLY A 337 4.29 -1.72 11.37
C GLY A 337 4.58 -1.72 9.87
N ASP A 338 3.58 -1.28 9.13
CA ASP A 338 3.65 -1.04 7.70
C ASP A 338 3.84 0.46 7.38
N SER A 339 3.65 0.83 6.12
CA SER A 339 3.93 2.15 5.59
C SER A 339 3.07 3.28 6.19
N TYR A 340 1.97 2.97 6.90
CA TYR A 340 1.17 3.99 7.58
C TYR A 340 1.97 4.76 8.64
N TYR A 341 3.02 4.14 9.21
CA TYR A 341 3.94 4.80 10.13
C TYR A 341 4.55 6.09 9.56
N TRP A 342 4.84 6.11 8.26
CA TRP A 342 5.52 7.25 7.63
C TRP A 342 4.69 8.53 7.69
N ASN A 343 3.36 8.45 7.65
CA ASN A 343 2.51 9.63 7.87
C ASN A 343 2.67 10.21 9.28
N LEU A 344 2.74 9.35 10.31
CA LEU A 344 2.93 9.78 11.69
C LEU A 344 4.30 10.47 11.85
N GLN A 345 5.33 9.90 11.23
CA GLN A 345 6.67 10.48 11.25
C GLN A 345 6.74 11.80 10.46
N ASN A 346 6.18 11.85 9.25
CA ASN A 346 6.20 13.05 8.40
C ASN A 346 5.39 14.21 9.02
N ALA A 347 4.36 13.89 9.81
CA ALA A 347 3.63 14.88 10.60
C ALA A 347 4.40 15.37 11.84
N GLY A 348 5.51 14.73 12.18
CA GLY A 348 6.32 15.02 13.34
C GLY A 348 5.77 14.48 14.66
N ILE A 349 4.79 13.57 14.61
CA ILE A 349 4.13 13.02 15.81
C ILE A 349 5.10 12.15 16.59
N ILE A 350 5.90 11.32 15.91
CA ILE A 350 6.77 10.34 16.56
C ILE A 350 7.80 11.02 17.46
N GLU A 351 8.52 12.03 16.97
CA GLU A 351 9.55 12.73 17.74
C GLU A 351 9.00 13.69 18.80
N ASN A 352 7.78 14.20 18.60
CA ASN A 352 7.16 15.11 19.54
C ASN A 352 6.41 14.39 20.67
N VAL A 353 5.97 13.14 20.46
CA VAL A 353 5.21 12.37 21.46
C VAL A 353 6.06 11.31 22.15
N PHE A 354 7.02 10.69 21.45
CA PHE A 354 7.84 9.59 21.98
C PHE A 354 9.30 9.99 22.21
N ALA A 355 10.00 9.25 23.08
CA ALA A 355 11.39 9.53 23.44
C ALA A 355 12.41 8.97 22.42
N ASN A 356 11.94 8.19 21.45
CA ASN A 356 12.71 7.48 20.44
C ASN A 356 11.87 7.35 19.15
N GLN A 357 12.53 7.00 18.06
CA GLN A 357 11.88 6.76 16.76
C GLN A 357 12.20 5.34 16.28
N ASP A 358 11.92 4.33 17.10
CA ASP A 358 12.20 2.94 16.71
C ASP A 358 11.04 2.35 15.93
N PHE A 359 11.32 2.06 14.67
CA PHE A 359 10.37 1.49 13.74
C PHE A 359 10.94 0.25 13.06
N TRP A 360 10.26 -0.87 13.23
CA TRP A 360 10.56 -2.12 12.54
C TRP A 360 9.57 -2.31 11.40
N TYR A 361 9.99 -1.89 10.22
CA TYR A 361 9.18 -1.93 9.01
C TYR A 361 9.00 -3.39 8.57
N TYR A 362 7.76 -3.86 8.60
CA TYR A 362 7.36 -5.25 8.39
C TYR A 362 8.18 -6.26 9.22
N ASN A 363 8.66 -5.85 10.40
CA ASN A 363 9.55 -6.66 11.25
C ASN A 363 10.80 -7.19 10.49
N HIS A 364 11.29 -6.41 9.52
CA HIS A 364 12.46 -6.76 8.71
C HIS A 364 13.50 -5.66 8.76
N GLU A 365 13.17 -4.47 8.26
CA GLU A 365 14.09 -3.31 8.23
C GLU A 365 13.91 -2.47 9.48
N ILE A 366 15.01 -1.99 10.05
CA ILE A 366 15.00 -1.15 11.24
C ILE A 366 15.32 0.29 10.85
N TYR A 367 14.39 1.18 11.18
CA TYR A 367 14.57 2.62 11.15
C TYR A 367 14.62 3.11 12.59
N SER A 368 15.73 3.73 12.97
CA SER A 368 15.92 4.25 14.32
C SER A 368 16.82 5.48 14.29
N ASN A 369 16.46 6.51 15.04
CA ASN A 369 17.32 7.67 15.26
C ASN A 369 18.58 7.36 16.10
N ARG A 370 18.71 6.14 16.63
CA ARG A 370 19.89 5.71 17.41
C ARG A 370 20.89 4.90 16.59
N GLN A 371 20.51 4.42 15.41
CA GLN A 371 21.38 3.63 14.56
C GLN A 371 21.99 4.49 13.46
N LYS A 372 23.30 4.34 13.23
CA LYS A 372 24.04 5.07 12.18
C LYS A 372 23.96 4.39 10.81
N GLN A 373 23.56 3.14 10.76
CA GLN A 373 23.48 2.31 9.56
C GLN A 373 22.15 1.56 9.57
N GLN A 374 21.61 1.32 8.37
CA GLN A 374 20.40 0.52 8.20
C GLN A 374 20.71 -0.94 8.58
N GLN A 375 19.94 -1.49 9.51
CA GLN A 375 20.08 -2.87 10.00
C GLN A 375 18.79 -3.65 9.77
N THR A 376 18.89 -4.97 9.86
CA THR A 376 17.72 -5.85 9.85
C THR A 376 17.45 -6.47 11.22
N VAL A 377 16.21 -6.89 11.46
CA VAL A 377 15.78 -7.56 12.72
C VAL A 377 16.55 -8.86 13.01
N ASN A 378 17.20 -9.45 12.01
CA ASN A 378 18.01 -10.66 12.17
C ASN A 378 19.45 -10.38 12.63
N GLU A 379 19.91 -9.13 12.53
CA GLU A 379 21.27 -8.72 12.88
C GLU A 379 21.39 -8.17 14.31
N ILE A 380 20.26 -8.03 15.02
CA ILE A 380 20.18 -7.43 16.35
C ILE A 380 19.83 -8.45 17.43
N ASP A 381 20.17 -8.11 18.67
CA ASP A 381 19.61 -8.80 19.85
C ASP A 381 18.15 -8.38 20.03
N PHE A 382 17.23 -9.19 19.49
CA PHE A 382 15.79 -8.98 19.57
C PHE A 382 15.30 -8.77 21.02
N ARG A 383 15.82 -9.55 21.98
CA ARG A 383 15.36 -9.46 23.38
C ARG A 383 15.78 -8.11 23.96
N SER A 384 17.04 -7.74 23.79
CA SER A 384 17.57 -6.46 24.29
C SER A 384 16.81 -5.27 23.68
N GLU A 385 16.54 -5.33 22.37
CA GLU A 385 15.86 -4.25 21.67
C GLU A 385 14.39 -4.12 22.04
N VAL A 386 13.70 -5.21 22.38
CA VAL A 386 12.32 -5.18 22.89
C VAL A 386 12.28 -4.68 24.34
N GLU A 387 13.14 -5.22 25.22
CA GLU A 387 13.06 -5.01 26.67
C GLU A 387 13.40 -3.59 27.14
N LYS A 388 13.95 -2.73 26.27
CA LYS A 388 14.30 -1.33 26.60
C LYS A 388 13.17 -0.32 26.38
N ASN A 389 12.01 -0.75 25.89
CA ASN A 389 10.88 0.12 25.57
C ASN A 389 9.82 0.08 26.67
N ASP A 390 9.05 1.17 26.76
CA ASP A 390 7.83 1.26 27.57
C ASP A 390 6.64 0.63 26.83
N PHE A 391 6.53 0.88 25.53
CA PHE A 391 5.47 0.31 24.70
C PHE A 391 6.03 -0.42 23.49
N ILE A 392 5.34 -1.50 23.11
CA ILE A 392 5.45 -2.13 21.81
C ILE A 392 4.11 -1.98 21.10
N ILE A 393 4.09 -1.35 19.93
CA ILE A 393 2.86 -1.15 19.15
C ILE A 393 2.94 -1.98 17.87
N LEU A 394 2.02 -2.92 17.70
CA LEU A 394 1.80 -3.61 16.43
C LEU A 394 0.82 -2.79 15.61
N LEU A 395 1.33 -2.04 14.65
CA LEU A 395 0.54 -1.19 13.76
C LEU A 395 0.19 -2.01 12.50
N THR A 396 -1.09 -2.31 12.30
CA THR A 396 -1.50 -3.27 11.26
C THR A 396 -2.80 -2.83 10.60
N THR A 397 -2.77 -2.66 9.28
CA THR A 397 -3.97 -2.53 8.44
C THR A 397 -4.73 -3.86 8.33
N ASP A 398 -5.97 -3.82 7.87
CA ASP A 398 -6.75 -5.04 7.58
C ASP A 398 -6.01 -6.03 6.67
N ALA A 399 -5.30 -5.57 5.63
CA ALA A 399 -4.47 -6.39 4.75
C ALA A 399 -3.24 -7.00 5.45
N GLY A 400 -2.79 -6.40 6.56
CA GLY A 400 -1.75 -6.96 7.42
C GLY A 400 -2.27 -7.99 8.42
N THR A 401 -3.58 -8.08 8.66
CA THR A 401 -4.13 -8.92 9.75
C THR A 401 -4.00 -10.42 9.51
N ALA A 402 -3.77 -10.88 8.28
CA ALA A 402 -3.38 -12.26 7.99
C ALA A 402 -2.08 -12.66 8.73
N ASN A 403 -1.19 -11.69 8.97
CA ASN A 403 0.06 -11.84 9.71
C ASN A 403 0.27 -10.67 10.68
N VAL A 404 -0.64 -10.50 11.64
CA VAL A 404 -0.56 -9.42 12.66
C VAL A 404 0.84 -9.37 13.29
N GLY A 405 1.43 -8.18 13.27
CA GLY A 405 2.78 -7.93 13.78
C GLY A 405 3.90 -8.46 12.88
N TYR A 406 3.61 -8.93 11.66
CA TYR A 406 4.59 -9.28 10.64
C TYR A 406 5.63 -10.31 11.10
N GLY A 407 5.19 -11.30 11.88
CA GLY A 407 6.07 -12.33 12.47
C GLY A 407 6.78 -11.92 13.77
N PHE A 408 6.69 -10.66 14.20
CA PHE A 408 7.24 -10.20 15.49
C PHE A 408 6.72 -11.04 16.64
N ILE A 409 5.41 -11.33 16.64
CA ILE A 409 4.76 -12.07 17.71
C ILE A 409 5.21 -13.52 17.75
N ASP A 410 5.49 -14.16 16.62
CA ASP A 410 6.02 -15.52 16.65
C ASP A 410 7.43 -15.55 17.25
N LYS A 411 8.30 -14.62 16.86
CA LYS A 411 9.66 -14.49 17.42
C LYS A 411 9.63 -14.12 18.92
N ALA A 412 8.79 -13.17 19.31
CA ALA A 412 8.57 -12.81 20.71
C ALA A 412 8.02 -14.00 21.49
N TYR A 413 7.10 -14.76 20.94
CA TYR A 413 6.55 -15.95 21.56
C TYR A 413 7.60 -17.05 21.79
N GLU A 414 8.53 -17.24 20.87
CA GLU A 414 9.64 -18.19 21.07
C GLU A 414 10.57 -17.80 22.23
N ILE A 415 10.71 -16.49 22.47
CA ILE A 415 11.62 -15.90 23.47
C ILE A 415 10.94 -15.75 24.84
N TYR A 416 9.67 -15.35 24.85
CA TYR A 416 8.89 -15.01 26.04
C TYR A 416 7.79 -16.03 26.36
N GLY A 417 7.22 -16.67 25.36
CA GLY A 417 6.13 -17.64 25.50
C GLY A 417 6.57 -19.01 26.02
N LYS A 418 7.87 -19.32 26.02
CA LYS A 418 8.41 -20.58 26.59
C LYS A 418 8.54 -20.50 28.11
N SER A 419 7.42 -20.49 28.83
CA SER A 419 7.42 -21.06 30.18
C SER A 419 7.46 -22.60 30.08
N LYS A 420 7.88 -23.30 31.14
CA LYS A 420 7.82 -24.78 31.21
C LYS A 420 6.39 -25.30 30.95
N ASP A 421 5.38 -24.52 31.33
CA ASP A 421 3.97 -24.89 31.19
C ASP A 421 3.54 -24.87 29.73
N THR A 422 4.00 -23.89 28.95
CA THR A 422 3.60 -23.74 27.55
C THR A 422 4.11 -24.86 26.65
N VAL A 423 5.30 -25.39 26.92
CA VAL A 423 5.83 -26.58 26.22
C VAL A 423 4.96 -27.80 26.54
N SER A 424 4.56 -27.96 27.79
CA SER A 424 3.66 -29.03 28.21
C SER A 424 2.28 -28.89 27.54
N ILE A 425 1.70 -27.69 27.55
CA ILE A 425 0.38 -27.42 26.98
C ILE A 425 0.39 -27.70 25.48
N ASN A 426 1.38 -27.18 24.73
CA ASN A 426 1.45 -27.40 23.29
C ASN A 426 1.68 -28.88 22.94
N LYS A 427 2.50 -29.60 23.72
CA LYS A 427 2.63 -31.06 23.60
C LYS A 427 1.29 -31.77 23.82
N ASN A 428 0.53 -31.35 24.82
CA ASN A 428 -0.77 -31.93 25.15
C ASN A 428 -1.84 -31.59 24.10
N ILE A 429 -1.83 -30.38 23.53
CA ILE A 429 -2.68 -30.02 22.37
C ILE A 429 -2.41 -30.98 21.21
N GLN A 430 -1.14 -31.24 20.88
CA GLN A 430 -0.81 -32.16 19.78
C GLN A 430 -1.24 -33.59 20.10
N ARG A 431 -1.07 -34.06 21.34
CA ARG A 431 -1.55 -35.38 21.77
C ARG A 431 -3.06 -35.53 21.60
N ILE A 432 -3.84 -34.55 22.06
CA ILE A 432 -5.31 -34.54 21.92
C ILE A 432 -5.69 -34.59 20.44
N LYS A 433 -5.09 -33.72 19.61
CA LYS A 433 -5.40 -33.65 18.17
C LYS A 433 -5.02 -34.91 17.41
N SER A 434 -3.97 -35.61 17.84
CA SER A 434 -3.50 -36.84 17.20
C SER A 434 -4.30 -38.09 17.57
N ASP A 435 -5.20 -38.01 18.56
CA ASP A 435 -6.04 -39.12 19.03
C ASP A 435 -7.50 -38.93 18.57
N PRO A 436 -7.98 -39.71 17.58
CA PRO A 436 -9.34 -39.60 17.07
C PRO A 436 -10.43 -39.86 18.11
N ALA A 437 -10.18 -40.76 19.07
CA ALA A 437 -11.15 -41.07 20.11
C ALA A 437 -11.25 -39.92 21.10
N TRP A 438 -10.12 -39.30 21.46
CA TRP A 438 -10.11 -38.11 22.31
C TRP A 438 -10.79 -36.92 21.64
N MET A 439 -10.54 -36.70 20.34
CA MET A 439 -11.19 -35.65 19.57
C MET A 439 -12.72 -35.79 19.57
N GLU A 440 -13.24 -37.00 19.59
CA GLU A 440 -14.69 -37.23 19.70
C GLU A 440 -15.24 -36.83 21.07
N THR A 441 -14.50 -37.12 22.15
CA THR A 441 -14.86 -36.65 23.50
C THR A 441 -14.79 -35.13 23.61
N ILE A 442 -13.81 -34.49 22.95
CA ILE A 442 -13.69 -33.04 22.89
C ILE A 442 -14.91 -32.44 22.19
N ARG A 443 -15.38 -33.00 21.08
CA ARG A 443 -16.58 -32.50 20.37
C ARG A 443 -17.81 -32.50 21.27
N LYS A 444 -18.05 -33.61 21.98
CA LYS A 444 -19.17 -33.72 22.94
C LYS A 444 -19.05 -32.69 24.07
N LYS A 445 -17.88 -32.57 24.70
CA LYS A 445 -17.63 -31.58 25.75
C LYS A 445 -17.81 -30.14 25.26
N ALA A 446 -17.39 -29.85 24.03
CA ALA A 446 -17.50 -28.53 23.42
C ALA A 446 -18.97 -28.16 23.19
N GLU A 447 -19.77 -29.11 22.68
CA GLU A 447 -21.21 -28.97 22.47
C GLU A 447 -21.97 -28.76 23.79
N GLU A 448 -21.71 -29.61 24.80
CA GLU A 448 -22.31 -29.49 26.14
C GLU A 448 -22.01 -28.13 26.79
N LYS A 449 -20.79 -27.63 26.63
CA LYS A 449 -20.34 -26.36 27.22
C LYS A 449 -20.61 -25.14 26.36
N LYS A 450 -21.17 -25.31 25.15
CA LYS A 450 -21.42 -24.25 24.17
C LYS A 450 -20.16 -23.42 23.87
N ILE A 451 -19.01 -24.07 23.72
CA ILE A 451 -17.74 -23.45 23.33
C ILE A 451 -17.20 -24.11 22.05
N SER A 452 -16.22 -23.48 21.41
CA SER A 452 -15.58 -24.07 20.22
C SER A 452 -14.78 -25.34 20.58
N ILE A 453 -14.60 -26.23 19.58
CA ILE A 453 -13.77 -27.43 19.71
C ILE A 453 -12.35 -27.03 20.12
N GLU A 454 -11.79 -25.99 19.49
CA GLU A 454 -10.46 -25.46 19.73
C GLU A 454 -10.29 -24.93 21.16
N GLU A 455 -11.30 -24.23 21.68
CA GLU A 455 -11.28 -23.76 23.06
C GLU A 455 -11.36 -24.92 24.05
N MET A 456 -12.15 -25.95 23.74
CA MET A 456 -12.22 -27.16 24.55
C MET A 456 -10.89 -27.93 24.54
N ILE A 457 -10.21 -28.04 23.39
CA ILE A 457 -8.85 -28.62 23.29
C ILE A 457 -7.88 -27.87 24.19
N LEU A 458 -7.89 -26.53 24.14
CA LEU A 458 -6.99 -25.72 24.94
C LEU A 458 -7.24 -25.89 26.44
N ARG A 459 -8.51 -25.99 26.87
CA ARG A 459 -8.88 -26.23 28.28
C ARG A 459 -8.42 -27.59 28.78
N ASP A 460 -8.67 -28.66 28.03
CA ASP A 460 -8.22 -30.00 28.39
C ASP A 460 -6.68 -30.09 28.39
N ALA A 461 -6.00 -29.45 27.43
CA ALA A 461 -4.54 -29.42 27.37
C ALA A 461 -3.93 -28.70 28.59
N LYS A 462 -4.53 -27.58 29.03
CA LYS A 462 -4.11 -26.85 30.25
C LYS A 462 -4.30 -27.70 31.50
N TRP A 463 -5.47 -28.33 31.65
CA TRP A 463 -5.75 -29.21 32.77
C TRP A 463 -4.76 -30.38 32.86
N LEU A 464 -4.44 -31.02 31.73
CA LEU A 464 -3.44 -32.09 31.68
C LEU A 464 -2.06 -31.61 32.14
N SER A 465 -1.64 -30.42 31.68
CA SER A 465 -0.35 -29.85 32.05
C SER A 465 -0.28 -29.52 33.54
N GLU A 466 -1.37 -29.04 34.14
CA GLU A 466 -1.48 -28.80 35.59
C GLU A 466 -1.42 -30.11 36.40
N GLU A 467 -2.12 -31.16 35.94
CA GLU A 467 -2.08 -32.48 36.58
C GLU A 467 -0.72 -33.18 36.45
N GLU A 468 -0.04 -33.02 35.31
CA GLU A 468 1.33 -33.50 35.11
C GLU A 468 2.35 -32.74 35.98
N ALA A 469 2.09 -31.45 36.26
CA ALA A 469 2.94 -30.64 37.13
C ALA A 469 2.79 -31.00 38.61
N LYS A 470 1.59 -31.37 39.08
CA LYS A 470 1.35 -31.82 40.46
C LYS A 470 1.99 -33.18 40.81
N LYS A 471 2.32 -33.98 39.78
CA LYS A 471 2.92 -35.32 39.93
C LYS A 471 4.45 -35.31 39.93
N LYS A 472 5.07 -34.14 39.77
CA LYS A 472 6.51 -33.91 39.88
C LYS A 472 6.81 -33.16 41.15
#